data_AF-A0A2K9N9C3-F1
#
_entry.id   AF-A0A2K9N9C3-F1
#
_cell.length_a   1.000
_cell.length_b   1.000
_cell.length_c   1.000
_cell.angle_alpha   90.00
_cell.angle_beta   90.00
_cell.angle_gamma   90.00
#
_symmetry.space_group_name_H-M   'P 1'
#
loop_
_entity.id
_entity.type
_entity.pdbx_description
1 polymer ?
#
loop_
_entity_poly.entity_id
_entity_poly.type
_entity_poly.pdbx_seq_one_letter_code
_entity_poly.pdbx_strand_id
1 'polypeptide(L)'
;MMNKRLKEGLCLAAAGMALLSGCAERGDAYYRPINPATYPVADGPGEKLAPGEVDAAARVAAIIYAHLERMYANVPVRRDAHPKPHGCVAATFTVGDGVPASLRQGLFANPGAYRAVIRYSNSNENPNRPDYDKDGRGMAVKVLGSSERPLPGTPLAVAPGAEPSQDFIMINFPTFLVAEPKDYEKLVGYNDSPSKLTQWLLPVLVPLSIGLKGTINAVEATSSLIDNPLNTRYWSMVPYQLGSGADAVAVKYSAMPCEPKPVVIPKTKDPNYLRAAMVEQLATGGACMRFMVQVRTGDMSVEDPRYEWLETEAPFQEVARIEIPQQDFNTEPQNAACEASSYNPWHALPDHKPLGGVNRMRKAIYERIFDLRRETAGR
;
A
#
# COMPACT_ATOMS: atom_id res chain seq x y z
N MET A 1 -71.21 14.37 3.77
CA MET A 1 -70.08 14.90 4.58
C MET A 1 -69.07 13.79 4.74
N MET A 2 -68.12 13.68 3.81
CA MET A 2 -67.12 12.62 3.81
C MET A 2 -65.83 13.22 3.28
N ASN A 3 -65.13 13.96 4.15
CA ASN A 3 -63.77 14.44 3.90
C ASN A 3 -63.21 15.12 5.15
N LYS A 4 -62.28 14.43 5.83
CA LYS A 4 -61.21 14.95 6.72
C LYS A 4 -60.81 13.86 7.72
N ARG A 5 -60.09 12.84 7.28
CA ARG A 5 -59.27 11.96 8.17
C ARG A 5 -58.25 11.09 7.41
N LEU A 6 -57.72 11.61 6.30
CA LEU A 6 -56.68 10.91 5.51
C LEU A 6 -55.52 11.82 5.08
N LYS A 7 -55.35 12.98 5.73
CA LYS A 7 -54.25 13.94 5.42
C LYS A 7 -53.23 14.16 6.54
N GLU A 8 -53.32 13.43 7.65
CA GLU A 8 -52.35 13.54 8.76
C GLU A 8 -51.29 12.41 8.78
N GLY A 9 -51.38 11.44 7.87
CA GLY A 9 -50.45 10.30 7.80
C GLY A 9 -49.25 10.46 6.87
N LEU A 10 -49.07 11.61 6.20
CA LEU A 10 -48.08 11.75 5.12
C LEU A 10 -47.03 12.85 5.34
N CYS A 11 -46.85 13.33 6.58
CA CYS A 11 -45.79 14.29 6.93
C CYS A 11 -44.76 13.77 7.93
N LEU A 12 -44.88 12.52 8.41
CA LEU A 12 -43.90 11.88 9.30
C LEU A 12 -42.89 10.95 8.59
N ALA A 13 -42.97 10.81 7.26
CA ALA A 13 -42.07 9.95 6.49
C ALA A 13 -40.84 10.68 5.88
N ALA A 14 -40.69 11.99 6.10
CA ALA A 14 -39.59 12.78 5.52
C ALA A 14 -38.44 13.10 6.51
N ALA A 15 -38.54 12.67 7.78
CA ALA A 15 -37.50 12.90 8.79
C ALA A 15 -36.51 11.71 8.95
N GLY A 16 -36.68 10.64 8.15
CA GLY A 16 -35.93 9.39 8.29
C GLY A 16 -34.66 9.25 7.44
N MET A 17 -34.27 10.26 6.67
CA MET A 17 -33.17 10.13 5.68
C MET A 17 -32.02 11.14 5.87
N ALA A 18 -31.98 11.86 6.99
CA ALA A 18 -30.98 12.89 7.28
C ALA A 18 -29.96 12.50 8.38
N LEU A 19 -29.93 11.24 8.83
CA LEU A 19 -29.06 10.80 9.95
C LEU A 19 -27.85 9.94 9.54
N LEU A 20 -27.52 9.90 8.25
CA LEU A 20 -26.26 9.30 7.75
C LEU A 20 -25.35 10.28 7.01
N SER A 21 -25.74 11.56 6.88
CA SER A 21 -24.88 12.62 6.29
C SER A 21 -23.70 13.01 7.18
N GLY A 22 -23.68 12.57 8.45
CA GLY A 22 -22.60 12.88 9.40
C GLY A 22 -21.28 12.13 9.17
N CYS A 23 -21.17 11.28 8.15
CA CYS A 23 -19.88 10.65 7.79
C CYS A 23 -18.99 11.57 6.93
N ALA A 24 -19.53 12.66 6.37
CA ALA A 24 -18.83 13.52 5.39
C ALA A 24 -18.06 14.70 6.01
N GLU A 25 -18.42 15.19 7.20
CA GLU A 25 -18.03 16.55 7.63
C GLU A 25 -16.53 16.79 7.92
N ARG A 26 -15.69 15.76 8.10
CA ARG A 26 -14.29 15.96 8.52
C ARG A 26 -13.30 16.10 7.37
N GLY A 27 -13.56 15.43 6.24
CA GLY A 27 -12.71 15.54 5.06
C GLY A 27 -12.99 16.81 4.25
N ASP A 28 -14.20 17.37 4.33
CA ASP A 28 -14.67 18.43 3.43
C ASP A 28 -13.78 19.67 3.42
N ALA A 29 -13.25 20.08 4.58
CA ALA A 29 -12.34 21.23 4.68
C ALA A 29 -11.00 21.01 3.95
N TYR A 30 -10.60 19.75 3.77
CA TYR A 30 -9.36 19.33 3.13
C TYR A 30 -9.59 18.73 1.73
N TYR A 31 -10.85 18.68 1.28
CA TYR A 31 -11.20 18.18 -0.05
C TYR A 31 -10.58 19.07 -1.12
N ARG A 32 -9.87 18.44 -2.04
CA ARG A 32 -9.29 19.07 -3.23
C ARG A 32 -9.73 18.25 -4.44
N PRO A 33 -10.58 18.78 -5.33
CA PRO A 33 -10.99 18.05 -6.52
C PRO A 33 -9.75 17.74 -7.36
N ILE A 34 -9.64 16.49 -7.82
CA ILE A 34 -8.55 16.08 -8.71
C ILE A 34 -8.97 16.38 -10.14
N ASN A 35 -8.11 17.04 -10.90
CA ASN A 35 -8.32 17.22 -12.33
C ASN A 35 -8.31 15.83 -13.01
N PRO A 36 -9.42 15.39 -13.66
CA PRO A 36 -9.46 14.09 -14.32
C PRO A 36 -8.37 13.93 -15.39
N ALA A 37 -7.88 15.02 -16.00
CA ALA A 37 -6.80 14.97 -16.99
C ALA A 37 -5.43 14.61 -16.39
N THR A 38 -5.25 14.75 -15.07
CA THR A 38 -4.00 14.40 -14.36
C THR A 38 -4.15 13.16 -13.48
N TYR A 39 -5.37 12.61 -13.38
CA TYR A 39 -5.62 11.34 -12.73
C TYR A 39 -5.13 10.20 -13.62
N PRO A 40 -4.57 9.11 -13.08
CA PRO A 40 -4.12 8.01 -13.91
C PRO A 40 -5.24 7.44 -14.78
N VAL A 41 -4.94 7.26 -16.06
CA VAL A 41 -5.85 6.66 -17.03
C VAL A 41 -5.91 5.13 -16.85
N ALA A 42 -7.08 4.55 -17.09
CA ALA A 42 -7.31 3.11 -17.05
C ALA A 42 -7.12 2.50 -18.45
N ASP A 43 -5.90 2.54 -18.95
CA ASP A 43 -5.52 2.09 -20.31
C ASP A 43 -4.61 0.85 -20.33
N GLY A 44 -4.36 0.24 -19.17
CA GLY A 44 -3.58 -0.98 -19.03
C GLY A 44 -4.39 -2.26 -19.21
N PRO A 45 -3.71 -3.42 -19.25
CA PRO A 45 -4.35 -4.71 -19.53
C PRO A 45 -5.38 -5.08 -18.46
N GLY A 46 -6.65 -5.09 -18.84
CA GLY A 46 -7.77 -5.43 -17.95
C GLY A 46 -8.25 -4.31 -17.04
N GLU A 47 -7.74 -3.08 -17.20
CA GLU A 47 -8.20 -1.94 -16.41
C GLU A 47 -9.58 -1.46 -16.84
N LYS A 48 -10.33 -0.97 -15.85
CA LYS A 48 -11.60 -0.27 -16.03
C LYS A 48 -11.69 0.83 -14.99
N LEU A 49 -12.03 2.05 -15.41
CA LEU A 49 -12.28 3.15 -14.49
C LEU A 49 -13.66 2.97 -13.85
N ALA A 50 -13.72 2.98 -12.52
CA ALA A 50 -14.99 2.88 -11.80
C ALA A 50 -15.78 4.22 -11.87
N PRO A 51 -17.12 4.17 -11.85
CA PRO A 51 -17.93 5.39 -11.77
C PRO A 51 -17.61 6.22 -10.52
N GLY A 52 -17.25 7.49 -10.72
CA GLY A 52 -16.94 8.41 -9.61
C GLY A 52 -15.58 8.17 -8.94
N GLU A 53 -14.72 7.33 -9.51
CA GLU A 53 -13.42 6.95 -8.93
C GLU A 53 -12.54 8.15 -8.56
N VAL A 54 -12.47 9.15 -9.44
CA VAL A 54 -11.65 10.35 -9.25
C VAL A 54 -12.09 11.15 -8.01
N ASP A 55 -13.42 11.30 -7.83
CA ASP A 55 -13.98 12.00 -6.67
C ASP A 55 -13.76 11.20 -5.38
N ALA A 56 -13.99 9.88 -5.43
CA ALA A 56 -13.74 9.00 -4.28
C ALA A 56 -12.26 9.04 -3.85
N ALA A 57 -11.32 9.04 -4.78
CA ALA A 57 -9.90 9.17 -4.48
C ALA A 57 -9.57 10.51 -3.79
N ALA A 58 -10.17 11.62 -4.27
CA ALA A 58 -10.02 12.93 -3.64
C ALA A 58 -10.60 12.96 -2.21
N ARG A 59 -11.77 12.34 -2.00
CA ARG A 59 -12.43 12.26 -0.68
C ARG A 59 -11.64 11.41 0.30
N VAL A 60 -11.14 10.26 -0.11
CA VAL A 60 -10.29 9.41 0.72
C VAL A 60 -9.04 10.19 1.15
N ALA A 61 -8.35 10.83 0.22
CA ALA A 61 -7.16 11.62 0.53
C ALA A 61 -7.47 12.75 1.52
N ALA A 62 -8.64 13.38 1.41
CA ALA A 62 -9.09 14.43 2.31
C ALA A 62 -9.44 13.92 3.72
N ILE A 63 -10.14 12.78 3.83
CA ILE A 63 -10.47 12.14 5.12
C ILE A 63 -9.17 11.77 5.85
N ILE A 64 -8.22 11.12 5.16
CA ILE A 64 -6.94 10.73 5.75
C ILE A 64 -6.12 11.95 6.17
N TYR A 65 -6.03 12.99 5.31
CA TYR A 65 -5.35 14.23 5.66
C TYR A 65 -5.92 14.83 6.95
N ALA A 66 -7.25 14.93 7.04
CA ALA A 66 -7.93 15.48 8.21
C ALA A 66 -7.65 14.66 9.48
N HIS A 67 -7.64 13.33 9.36
CA HIS A 67 -7.30 12.41 10.44
C HIS A 67 -5.88 12.62 10.94
N LEU A 68 -4.91 12.71 10.03
CA LEU A 68 -3.50 12.95 10.38
C LEU A 68 -3.28 14.30 11.05
N GLU A 69 -3.91 15.37 10.56
CA GLU A 69 -3.84 16.69 11.21
C GLU A 69 -4.34 16.65 12.66
N ARG A 70 -5.38 15.85 12.94
CA ARG A 70 -5.86 15.66 14.31
C ARG A 70 -4.93 14.79 15.15
N MET A 71 -4.44 13.69 14.59
CA MET A 71 -3.57 12.74 15.28
C MET A 71 -2.21 13.37 15.65
N TYR A 72 -1.68 14.23 14.78
CA TYR A 72 -0.36 14.86 14.89
C TYR A 72 -0.45 16.38 15.02
N ALA A 73 -1.47 16.90 15.71
CA ALA A 73 -1.75 18.34 15.77
C ALA A 73 -0.54 19.23 16.17
N ASN A 74 0.33 18.71 17.06
CA ASN A 74 1.46 19.46 17.63
C ASN A 74 2.83 18.81 17.39
N VAL A 75 2.91 17.85 16.46
CA VAL A 75 4.17 17.14 16.15
C VAL A 75 4.24 16.90 14.64
N PRO A 76 5.42 16.64 14.08
CA PRO A 76 5.53 16.28 12.67
C PRO A 76 4.66 15.08 12.31
N VAL A 77 3.91 15.21 11.22
CA VAL A 77 3.01 14.16 10.73
C VAL A 77 3.84 12.96 10.25
N ARG A 78 3.41 11.75 10.61
CA ARG A 78 3.96 10.50 10.07
C ARG A 78 3.02 9.91 9.01
N ARG A 79 3.41 8.76 8.45
CA ARG A 79 2.60 8.03 7.47
C ARG A 79 1.28 7.57 8.11
N ASP A 80 0.19 7.62 7.36
CA ASP A 80 -1.15 7.15 7.78
C ASP A 80 -1.19 5.68 8.10
N ALA A 81 -0.58 4.89 7.23
CA ALA A 81 -0.27 3.49 7.47
C ALA A 81 1.25 3.34 7.46
N HIS A 82 1.73 2.35 8.19
CA HIS A 82 3.14 2.09 8.34
C HIS A 82 4.03 3.20 8.96
N PRO A 83 3.59 3.95 9.98
CA PRO A 83 4.41 4.96 10.65
C PRO A 83 5.52 4.40 11.54
N LYS A 84 5.45 3.13 11.96
CA LYS A 84 6.52 2.48 12.73
C LYS A 84 7.49 1.72 11.80
N PRO A 85 8.73 2.22 11.59
CA PRO A 85 9.74 1.52 10.83
C PRO A 85 10.48 0.49 11.70
N HIS A 86 10.83 -0.65 11.11
CA HIS A 86 11.85 -1.57 11.65
C HIS A 86 13.25 -1.19 11.22
N GLY A 87 13.37 -0.50 10.07
CA GLY A 87 14.62 0.04 9.56
C GLY A 87 14.56 0.29 8.06
N CYS A 88 15.47 1.13 7.56
CA CYS A 88 15.79 1.19 6.15
C CYS A 88 17.18 0.58 5.94
N VAL A 89 17.27 -0.47 5.14
CA VAL A 89 18.52 -1.19 4.88
C VAL A 89 18.98 -0.96 3.44
N ALA A 90 20.28 -0.82 3.24
CA ALA A 90 20.88 -0.84 1.93
C ALA A 90 20.83 -2.26 1.36
N ALA A 91 20.61 -2.38 0.05
CA ALA A 91 20.51 -3.65 -0.64
C ALA A 91 20.95 -3.52 -2.10
N THR A 92 21.13 -4.66 -2.75
CA THR A 92 21.36 -4.77 -4.18
C THR A 92 20.21 -5.55 -4.80
N PHE A 93 19.55 -4.98 -5.81
CA PHE A 93 18.51 -5.63 -6.61
C PHE A 93 19.12 -6.13 -7.92
N THR A 94 19.33 -7.43 -8.05
CA THR A 94 19.99 -8.04 -9.21
C THR A 94 18.97 -8.74 -10.10
N VAL A 95 18.73 -8.18 -11.29
CA VAL A 95 17.94 -8.83 -12.34
C VAL A 95 18.76 -9.96 -12.95
N GLY A 96 18.21 -11.17 -12.99
CA GLY A 96 18.93 -12.35 -13.47
C GLY A 96 19.04 -12.41 -14.99
N ASP A 97 20.12 -13.02 -15.51
CA ASP A 97 20.24 -13.31 -16.94
C ASP A 97 19.22 -14.36 -17.42
N GLY A 98 18.76 -15.23 -16.51
CA GLY A 98 17.81 -16.31 -16.78
C GLY A 98 16.33 -15.90 -16.81
N VAL A 99 16.01 -14.60 -16.72
CA VAL A 99 14.60 -14.13 -16.76
C VAL A 99 13.93 -14.65 -18.03
N PRO A 100 12.76 -15.31 -17.95
CA PRO A 100 12.01 -15.78 -19.12
C PRO A 100 11.76 -14.65 -20.12
N ALA A 101 11.85 -14.94 -21.42
CA ALA A 101 11.73 -13.91 -22.46
C ALA A 101 10.42 -13.09 -22.36
N SER A 102 9.32 -13.72 -21.98
CA SER A 102 8.02 -13.06 -21.77
C SER A 102 8.00 -12.08 -20.59
N LEU A 103 8.96 -12.18 -19.66
CA LEU A 103 9.07 -11.33 -18.48
C LEU A 103 10.19 -10.28 -18.60
N ARG A 104 11.00 -10.31 -19.67
CA ARG A 104 12.09 -9.36 -19.92
C ARG A 104 11.55 -8.02 -20.45
N GLN A 105 10.83 -7.31 -19.62
CA GLN A 105 10.24 -6.00 -19.90
C GLN A 105 10.61 -5.00 -18.81
N GLY A 106 10.70 -3.71 -19.14
CA GLY A 106 11.05 -2.67 -18.19
C GLY A 106 12.38 -2.91 -17.47
N LEU A 107 12.34 -2.88 -16.13
CA LEU A 107 13.49 -3.18 -15.28
C LEU A 107 14.05 -4.58 -15.56
N PHE A 108 13.20 -5.56 -15.82
CA PHE A 108 13.60 -6.96 -15.99
C PHE A 108 14.18 -7.27 -17.37
N ALA A 109 14.10 -6.33 -18.33
CA ALA A 109 14.76 -6.44 -19.63
C ALA A 109 16.27 -6.26 -19.55
N ASN A 110 16.79 -5.74 -18.43
CA ASN A 110 18.17 -5.31 -18.27
C ASN A 110 18.86 -6.07 -17.13
N PRO A 111 19.44 -7.25 -17.39
CA PRO A 111 20.16 -8.01 -16.37
C PRO A 111 21.26 -7.23 -15.66
N GLY A 112 21.45 -7.54 -14.38
CA GLY A 112 22.50 -7.00 -13.53
C GLY A 112 22.00 -6.25 -12.29
N ALA A 113 22.95 -5.66 -11.57
CA ALA A 113 22.79 -5.22 -10.19
C ALA A 113 22.47 -3.72 -10.07
N TYR A 114 21.32 -3.40 -9.49
CA TYR A 114 20.90 -2.03 -9.17
C TYR A 114 21.03 -1.77 -7.67
N ARG A 115 21.33 -0.53 -7.29
CA ARG A 115 21.26 -0.11 -5.88
C ARG A 115 19.81 -0.16 -5.42
N ALA A 116 19.58 -0.60 -4.19
CA ALA A 116 18.27 -0.58 -3.58
C ALA A 116 18.31 -0.14 -2.11
N VAL A 117 17.19 0.42 -1.65
CA VAL A 117 16.93 0.71 -0.24
C VAL A 117 15.59 0.08 0.12
N ILE A 118 15.54 -0.65 1.24
CA ILE A 118 14.35 -1.37 1.66
C ILE A 118 13.88 -0.85 3.01
N ARG A 119 12.63 -0.42 3.11
CA ARG A 119 11.98 -0.05 4.36
C ARG A 119 11.07 -1.17 4.85
N TYR A 120 11.33 -1.64 6.07
CA TYR A 120 10.45 -2.58 6.79
C TYR A 120 9.62 -1.83 7.83
N SER A 121 8.37 -2.27 8.07
CA SER A 121 7.45 -1.57 8.97
C SER A 121 6.29 -2.42 9.47
N ASN A 122 5.67 -2.00 10.57
CA ASN A 122 4.31 -2.40 10.94
C ASN A 122 3.29 -1.68 10.07
N SER A 123 2.03 -2.12 9.98
CA SER A 123 1.02 -1.49 9.10
C SER A 123 0.10 -0.54 9.85
N ASN A 124 -0.16 -0.83 11.12
CA ASN A 124 -1.05 -0.05 11.98
C ASN A 124 -0.63 1.43 12.10
N GLU A 125 -1.61 2.33 12.13
CA GLU A 125 -1.43 3.79 12.24
C GLU A 125 -0.76 4.26 13.54
N ASN A 126 -0.72 3.42 14.59
CA ASN A 126 -0.03 3.77 15.82
C ASN A 126 1.49 3.64 15.63
N PRO A 127 2.28 4.73 15.69
CA PRO A 127 3.74 4.68 15.53
C PRO A 127 4.45 3.88 16.64
N ASN A 128 3.76 3.60 17.74
CA ASN A 128 4.27 2.86 18.90
C ASN A 128 3.61 1.48 19.03
N ARG A 129 2.91 0.99 17.99
CA ARG A 129 2.32 -0.36 17.96
C ARG A 129 3.38 -1.40 18.37
N PRO A 130 3.20 -2.17 19.45
CA PRO A 130 4.18 -3.19 19.85
C PRO A 130 4.25 -4.33 18.84
N ASP A 131 5.45 -4.87 18.61
CA ASP A 131 5.68 -5.91 17.60
C ASP A 131 5.08 -7.27 17.96
N TYR A 132 4.81 -7.50 19.25
CA TYR A 132 4.18 -8.72 19.75
C TYR A 132 2.66 -8.73 19.56
N ASP A 133 2.09 -7.60 19.12
CA ASP A 133 0.72 -7.54 18.69
C ASP A 133 0.61 -7.94 17.21
N LYS A 134 -0.49 -8.64 16.91
CA LYS A 134 -0.87 -8.95 15.53
C LYS A 134 -1.05 -7.68 14.71
N ASP A 135 -0.44 -7.65 13.53
CA ASP A 135 -0.57 -6.58 12.55
C ASP A 135 0.08 -7.01 11.22
N GLY A 136 -0.17 -6.27 10.14
CA GLY A 136 0.51 -6.48 8.86
C GLY A 136 1.95 -5.98 8.91
N ARG A 137 2.80 -6.49 8.01
CA ARG A 137 4.23 -6.14 7.93
C ARG A 137 4.57 -5.71 6.51
N GLY A 138 5.02 -4.47 6.37
CA GLY A 138 5.35 -3.86 5.07
C GLY A 138 6.81 -4.06 4.69
N MET A 139 7.05 -4.27 3.40
CA MET A 139 8.36 -4.22 2.73
C MET A 139 8.22 -3.30 1.52
N ALA A 140 8.82 -2.11 1.60
CA ALA A 140 8.91 -1.19 0.46
C ALA A 140 10.34 -1.21 -0.08
N VAL A 141 10.51 -1.60 -1.34
CA VAL A 141 11.80 -1.66 -2.04
C VAL A 141 11.89 -0.48 -2.99
N LYS A 142 12.94 0.33 -2.88
CA LYS A 142 13.26 1.40 -3.82
C LYS A 142 14.48 1.01 -4.62
N VAL A 143 14.33 0.81 -5.93
CA VAL A 143 15.43 0.51 -6.86
C VAL A 143 15.88 1.80 -7.52
N LEU A 144 17.19 2.06 -7.46
CA LEU A 144 17.83 3.29 -7.91
C LEU A 144 18.78 3.01 -9.07
N GLY A 145 18.75 3.88 -10.07
CA GLY A 145 19.79 3.93 -11.09
C GLY A 145 21.06 4.63 -10.60
N SER A 146 22.14 4.49 -11.35
CA SER A 146 23.36 5.28 -11.23
C SER A 146 23.79 5.81 -12.60
N SER A 147 24.84 6.63 -12.64
CA SER A 147 25.45 7.06 -13.91
C SER A 147 25.96 5.88 -14.75
N GLU A 148 26.47 4.84 -14.10
CA GLU A 148 27.00 3.64 -14.75
C GLU A 148 25.88 2.65 -15.11
N ARG A 149 24.78 2.66 -14.36
CA ARG A 149 23.63 1.79 -14.57
C ARG A 149 22.32 2.58 -14.36
N PRO A 150 21.89 3.35 -15.36
CA PRO A 150 20.64 4.10 -15.26
C PRO A 150 19.45 3.15 -15.21
N LEU A 151 18.32 3.63 -14.70
CA LEU A 151 17.05 2.94 -14.89
C LEU A 151 16.69 2.93 -16.39
N PRO A 152 16.06 1.86 -16.91
CA PRO A 152 15.71 1.76 -18.32
C PRO A 152 14.43 2.56 -18.63
N GLY A 153 14.48 3.87 -18.45
CA GLY A 153 13.38 4.79 -18.70
C GLY A 153 13.19 5.82 -17.59
N THR A 154 12.24 6.73 -17.82
CA THR A 154 11.86 7.75 -16.85
C THR A 154 10.64 7.27 -16.05
N PRO A 155 10.71 7.23 -14.70
CA PRO A 155 9.56 6.88 -13.88
C PRO A 155 8.37 7.82 -14.11
N LEU A 156 7.15 7.28 -13.98
CA LEU A 156 5.87 7.96 -14.14
C LEU A 156 5.68 9.13 -13.16
N ALA A 157 6.30 9.04 -11.99
CA ALA A 157 6.36 10.12 -11.01
C ALA A 157 7.69 10.06 -10.26
N VAL A 158 8.17 11.22 -9.80
CA VAL A 158 9.32 11.35 -8.92
C VAL A 158 8.97 12.37 -7.84
N ALA A 159 9.16 12.01 -6.58
CA ALA A 159 8.92 12.94 -5.47
C ALA A 159 9.85 14.17 -5.59
N PRO A 160 9.38 15.39 -5.26
CA PRO A 160 10.21 16.58 -5.22
C PRO A 160 11.51 16.39 -4.42
N GLY A 161 12.66 16.62 -5.07
CA GLY A 161 13.98 16.50 -4.47
C GLY A 161 14.50 15.06 -4.32
N ALA A 162 13.76 14.04 -4.79
CA ALA A 162 14.20 12.66 -4.80
C ALA A 162 14.85 12.26 -6.13
N GLU A 163 15.72 11.25 -6.07
CA GLU A 163 16.25 10.59 -7.27
C GLU A 163 15.15 9.73 -7.95
N PRO A 164 15.14 9.64 -9.29
CA PRO A 164 14.27 8.70 -10.00
C PRO A 164 14.45 7.26 -9.51
N SER A 165 13.34 6.57 -9.25
CA SER A 165 13.34 5.20 -8.70
C SER A 165 12.23 4.33 -9.29
N GLN A 166 12.41 3.01 -9.22
CA GLN A 166 11.34 2.02 -9.30
C GLN A 166 11.04 1.50 -7.89
N ASP A 167 9.86 1.82 -7.37
CA ASP A 167 9.40 1.40 -6.05
C ASP A 167 8.48 0.18 -6.17
N PHE A 168 8.70 -0.82 -5.32
CA PHE A 168 7.81 -1.95 -5.11
C PHE A 168 7.27 -1.89 -3.69
N ILE A 169 5.96 -1.69 -3.55
CA ILE A 169 5.31 -1.57 -2.23
C ILE A 169 4.56 -2.87 -1.94
N MET A 170 5.02 -3.59 -0.91
CA MET A 170 4.52 -4.91 -0.59
C MET A 170 4.20 -5.04 0.90
N ILE A 171 3.35 -5.99 1.23
CA ILE A 171 2.98 -6.38 2.61
C ILE A 171 2.94 -7.90 2.71
N ASN A 172 3.03 -8.45 3.92
CA ASN A 172 3.00 -9.89 4.17
C ASN A 172 1.62 -10.57 4.02
N PHE A 173 0.80 -10.11 3.07
CA PHE A 173 -0.52 -10.66 2.80
C PHE A 173 -0.88 -10.49 1.30
N PRO A 174 -1.50 -11.49 0.62
CA PRO A 174 -1.61 -11.52 -0.84
C PRO A 174 -2.80 -10.73 -1.45
N THR A 175 -3.79 -10.36 -0.65
CA THR A 175 -5.05 -9.74 -1.15
C THR A 175 -5.43 -8.49 -0.40
N PHE A 176 -6.06 -7.53 -1.07
CA PHE A 176 -6.50 -6.27 -0.46
C PHE A 176 -7.93 -6.35 0.10
N LEU A 177 -8.36 -5.34 0.84
CA LEU A 177 -9.65 -5.36 1.55
C LEU A 177 -10.80 -4.70 0.77
N VAL A 178 -10.51 -3.91 -0.26
CA VAL A 178 -11.51 -3.23 -1.12
C VAL A 178 -11.22 -3.47 -2.59
N ALA A 179 -12.28 -3.47 -3.40
CA ALA A 179 -12.18 -3.47 -4.86
C ALA A 179 -12.19 -2.04 -5.41
N GLU A 180 -13.17 -1.24 -4.98
CA GLU A 180 -13.41 0.10 -5.52
C GLU A 180 -13.02 1.20 -4.53
N PRO A 181 -12.48 2.34 -5.01
CA PRO A 181 -12.17 3.50 -4.17
C PRO A 181 -13.37 4.04 -3.37
N LYS A 182 -14.60 3.91 -3.88
CA LYS A 182 -15.82 4.33 -3.18
C LYS A 182 -16.11 3.50 -1.93
N ASP A 183 -15.78 2.20 -1.95
CA ASP A 183 -15.95 1.35 -0.77
C ASP A 183 -14.85 1.63 0.27
N TYR A 184 -13.66 2.00 -0.20
CA TYR A 184 -12.61 2.49 0.67
C TYR A 184 -12.98 3.83 1.32
N GLU A 185 -13.57 4.76 0.57
CA GLU A 185 -14.09 6.03 1.09
C GLU A 185 -15.07 5.81 2.25
N LYS A 186 -16.06 4.92 2.07
CA LYS A 186 -16.99 4.55 3.15
C LYS A 186 -16.25 3.98 4.35
N LEU A 187 -15.33 3.05 4.12
CA LEU A 187 -14.58 2.40 5.20
C LEU A 187 -13.78 3.42 6.03
N VAL A 188 -12.98 4.27 5.37
CA VAL A 188 -12.17 5.27 6.07
C VAL A 188 -13.05 6.32 6.76
N GLY A 189 -14.17 6.71 6.13
CA GLY A 189 -15.14 7.61 6.74
C GLY A 189 -15.81 7.03 7.99
N TYR A 190 -16.17 5.73 7.98
CA TYR A 190 -16.72 5.07 9.15
C TYR A 190 -15.69 4.94 10.27
N ASN A 191 -14.46 4.56 9.95
CA ASN A 191 -13.38 4.42 10.94
C ASN A 191 -13.03 5.78 11.58
N ASP A 192 -13.01 6.87 10.80
CA ASP A 192 -12.69 8.22 11.27
C ASP A 192 -13.89 8.96 11.92
N SER A 193 -15.09 8.36 11.87
CA SER A 193 -16.31 9.01 12.35
C SER A 193 -16.28 9.31 13.85
N PRO A 194 -16.56 10.55 14.29
CA PRO A 194 -16.70 10.86 15.73
C PRO A 194 -17.99 10.33 16.34
N SER A 195 -18.94 9.89 15.51
CA SER A 195 -20.25 9.46 15.99
C SER A 195 -20.10 8.14 16.73
N LYS A 196 -20.36 8.17 18.05
CA LYS A 196 -20.41 6.95 18.88
C LYS A 196 -21.37 5.90 18.32
N LEU A 197 -22.46 6.34 17.69
CA LEU A 197 -23.41 5.46 17.03
C LEU A 197 -22.78 4.79 15.80
N THR A 198 -22.05 5.53 14.96
CA THR A 198 -21.32 4.97 13.82
C THR A 198 -20.27 3.97 14.28
N GLN A 199 -19.47 4.34 15.30
CA GLN A 199 -18.45 3.47 15.88
C GLN A 199 -19.04 2.18 16.46
N TRP A 200 -20.19 2.27 17.15
CA TRP A 200 -20.92 1.10 17.65
C TRP A 200 -21.48 0.21 16.52
N LEU A 201 -21.85 0.80 15.39
CA LEU A 201 -22.37 0.10 14.22
C LEU A 201 -21.28 -0.44 13.26
N LEU A 202 -19.99 -0.22 13.52
CA LEU A 202 -18.90 -0.70 12.65
C LEU A 202 -18.99 -2.19 12.28
N PRO A 203 -19.32 -3.12 13.19
CA PRO A 203 -19.46 -4.54 12.85
C PRO A 203 -20.53 -4.82 11.79
N VAL A 204 -21.46 -3.89 11.56
CA VAL A 204 -22.49 -3.96 10.52
C VAL A 204 -22.09 -3.12 9.31
N LEU A 205 -21.60 -1.89 9.52
CA LEU A 205 -21.28 -0.95 8.45
C LEU A 205 -20.08 -1.40 7.60
N VAL A 206 -19.07 -2.03 8.21
CA VAL A 206 -17.88 -2.50 7.49
C VAL A 206 -18.23 -3.64 6.51
N PRO A 207 -18.92 -4.73 6.91
CA PRO A 207 -19.35 -5.74 5.95
C PRO A 207 -20.26 -5.20 4.84
N LEU A 208 -21.09 -4.18 5.12
CA LEU A 208 -21.92 -3.52 4.12
C LEU A 208 -21.12 -2.66 3.14
N SER A 209 -19.96 -2.12 3.53
CA SER A 209 -19.12 -1.32 2.63
C SER A 209 -18.18 -2.17 1.79
N ILE A 210 -17.44 -3.11 2.39
CA ILE A 210 -16.36 -3.83 1.69
C ILE A 210 -16.71 -5.29 1.35
N GLY A 211 -17.92 -5.71 1.73
CA GLY A 211 -18.40 -7.09 1.57
C GLY A 211 -17.75 -8.06 2.54
N LEU A 212 -18.28 -9.30 2.57
CA LEU A 212 -17.78 -10.37 3.42
C LEU A 212 -16.31 -10.69 3.12
N LYS A 213 -15.95 -10.85 1.84
CA LYS A 213 -14.57 -11.14 1.44
C LYS A 213 -13.59 -10.03 1.84
N GLY A 214 -13.98 -8.77 1.64
CA GLY A 214 -13.16 -7.62 2.06
C GLY A 214 -12.96 -7.58 3.58
N THR A 215 -13.99 -7.92 4.35
CA THR A 215 -13.93 -7.97 5.81
C THR A 215 -13.02 -9.09 6.31
N ILE A 216 -13.12 -10.29 5.71
CA ILE A 216 -12.20 -11.40 5.98
C ILE A 216 -10.76 -10.98 5.70
N ASN A 217 -10.51 -10.39 4.53
CA ASN A 217 -9.18 -9.92 4.15
C ASN A 217 -8.64 -8.84 5.12
N ALA A 218 -9.47 -7.92 5.60
CA ALA A 218 -9.07 -6.91 6.57
C ALA A 218 -8.63 -7.53 7.91
N VAL A 219 -9.34 -8.56 8.38
CA VAL A 219 -8.98 -9.30 9.59
C VAL A 219 -7.71 -10.11 9.37
N GLU A 220 -7.59 -10.83 8.27
CA GLU A 220 -6.43 -11.68 7.97
C GLU A 220 -5.15 -10.85 7.77
N ALA A 221 -5.22 -9.76 7.01
CA ALA A 221 -4.09 -8.85 6.78
C ALA A 221 -3.54 -8.21 8.06
N THR A 222 -4.37 -8.10 9.12
CA THR A 222 -3.98 -7.53 10.42
C THR A 222 -3.74 -8.59 11.49
N SER A 223 -3.83 -9.88 11.16
CA SER A 223 -3.75 -10.98 12.12
C SER A 223 -2.38 -11.68 12.19
N SER A 224 -1.36 -11.14 11.50
CA SER A 224 -0.05 -11.78 11.38
C SER A 224 0.88 -11.51 12.58
N LEU A 225 1.67 -12.52 12.94
CA LEU A 225 2.88 -12.41 13.76
C LEU A 225 4.05 -13.00 12.97
N ILE A 226 5.21 -12.36 13.02
CA ILE A 226 6.44 -12.81 12.36
C ILE A 226 7.58 -12.79 13.36
N ASP A 227 8.64 -13.55 13.10
CA ASP A 227 9.83 -13.59 13.94
C ASP A 227 10.86 -12.52 13.53
N ASN A 228 11.05 -12.36 12.22
CA ASN A 228 12.00 -11.42 11.65
C ASN A 228 11.49 -10.91 10.28
N PRO A 229 11.48 -9.59 10.03
CA PRO A 229 11.11 -9.04 8.72
C PRO A 229 11.94 -9.62 7.55
N LEU A 230 13.18 -10.04 7.81
CA LEU A 230 14.09 -10.64 6.82
C LEU A 230 13.79 -12.13 6.53
N ASN A 231 12.91 -12.77 7.30
CA ASN A 231 12.46 -14.15 7.10
C ASN A 231 10.98 -14.24 6.67
N THR A 232 10.41 -13.13 6.18
CA THR A 232 8.98 -13.01 5.86
C THR A 232 8.77 -12.88 4.35
N ARG A 233 7.69 -13.47 3.82
CA ARG A 233 7.23 -13.25 2.44
C ARG A 233 6.31 -12.02 2.36
N TYR A 234 6.43 -11.28 1.27
CA TYR A 234 5.65 -10.08 0.96
C TYR A 234 5.05 -10.16 -0.44
N TRP A 235 3.90 -9.53 -0.64
CA TRP A 235 3.16 -9.45 -1.90
C TRP A 235 2.76 -8.00 -2.17
N SER A 236 2.66 -7.65 -3.44
CA SER A 236 2.16 -6.34 -3.86
C SER A 236 0.67 -6.14 -3.60
N MET A 237 -0.08 -7.24 -3.36
CA MET A 237 -1.55 -7.34 -3.25
C MET A 237 -2.31 -7.00 -4.54
N VAL A 238 -1.95 -5.87 -5.14
CA VAL A 238 -2.56 -5.25 -6.30
C VAL A 238 -1.69 -5.46 -7.56
N PRO A 239 -2.32 -5.45 -8.74
CA PRO A 239 -1.64 -5.70 -10.01
C PRO A 239 -0.89 -4.48 -10.55
N TYR A 240 0.06 -4.75 -11.43
CA TYR A 240 0.89 -3.81 -12.15
C TYR A 240 0.97 -4.26 -13.62
N GLN A 241 1.29 -3.35 -14.51
CA GLN A 241 1.64 -3.65 -15.88
C GLN A 241 3.03 -4.27 -15.90
N LEU A 242 3.28 -5.13 -16.87
CA LEU A 242 4.61 -5.52 -17.31
C LEU A 242 4.69 -5.35 -18.83
N GLY A 243 5.56 -4.45 -19.28
CA GLY A 243 5.72 -4.09 -20.70
C GLY A 243 4.79 -2.95 -21.14
N SER A 244 4.74 -2.72 -22.44
CA SER A 244 4.02 -1.60 -23.05
C SER A 244 3.30 -2.01 -24.34
N GLY A 245 2.34 -1.18 -24.76
CA GLY A 245 1.56 -1.41 -25.98
C GLY A 245 0.68 -2.67 -25.91
N ALA A 246 0.50 -3.32 -27.06
CA ALA A 246 -0.38 -4.47 -27.21
C ALA A 246 0.11 -5.74 -26.47
N ASP A 247 1.41 -5.81 -26.18
CA ASP A 247 2.03 -6.96 -25.52
C ASP A 247 2.11 -6.81 -23.99
N ALA A 248 1.60 -5.69 -23.45
CA ALA A 248 1.58 -5.45 -22.01
C ALA A 248 0.67 -6.45 -21.29
N VAL A 249 1.18 -7.04 -20.22
CA VAL A 249 0.43 -7.99 -19.38
C VAL A 249 0.25 -7.45 -17.97
N ALA A 250 -0.80 -7.91 -17.29
CA ALA A 250 -0.98 -7.61 -15.87
C ALA A 250 -0.20 -8.64 -15.03
N VAL A 251 0.49 -8.17 -14.00
CA VAL A 251 1.31 -8.98 -13.09
C VAL A 251 1.12 -8.58 -11.64
N LYS A 252 1.40 -9.48 -10.71
CA LYS A 252 1.62 -9.18 -9.28
C LYS A 252 3.06 -9.47 -8.90
N TYR A 253 3.57 -8.78 -7.89
CA TYR A 253 4.93 -8.97 -7.39
C TYR A 253 4.93 -9.64 -6.02
N SER A 254 5.98 -10.40 -5.75
CA SER A 254 6.24 -10.94 -4.41
C SER A 254 7.73 -11.01 -4.14
N ALA A 255 8.12 -10.81 -2.87
CA ALA A 255 9.46 -11.06 -2.38
C ALA A 255 9.40 -12.08 -1.24
N MET A 256 10.25 -13.10 -1.28
CA MET A 256 10.34 -14.10 -0.20
C MET A 256 11.81 -14.43 0.11
N PRO A 257 12.14 -14.93 1.31
CA PRO A 257 13.50 -15.36 1.60
C PRO A 257 14.00 -16.39 0.59
N CYS A 258 15.27 -16.27 0.20
CA CYS A 258 15.92 -17.27 -0.67
C CYS A 258 15.91 -18.65 -0.01
N GLU A 259 16.15 -18.68 1.30
CA GLU A 259 16.09 -19.86 2.15
C GLU A 259 15.18 -19.58 3.36
N PRO A 260 13.87 -19.82 3.24
CA PRO A 260 12.93 -19.60 4.34
C PRO A 260 13.27 -20.49 5.53
N LYS A 261 13.35 -19.88 6.72
CA LYS A 261 13.54 -20.60 7.99
C LYS A 261 12.19 -20.78 8.69
N PRO A 262 12.01 -21.85 9.48
CA PRO A 262 10.83 -21.99 10.33
C PRO A 262 10.63 -20.75 11.19
N VAL A 263 9.40 -20.19 11.19
CA VAL A 263 9.07 -19.00 11.96
C VAL A 263 9.02 -19.35 13.44
N VAL A 264 9.82 -18.66 14.26
CA VAL A 264 9.82 -18.83 15.72
C VAL A 264 9.51 -17.50 16.41
N ILE A 265 8.25 -17.32 16.82
CA ILE A 265 7.83 -16.09 17.49
C ILE A 265 8.53 -15.98 18.86
N PRO A 266 9.32 -14.93 19.10
CA PRO A 266 10.04 -14.79 20.36
C PRO A 266 9.06 -14.53 21.50
N LYS A 267 9.29 -15.19 22.65
CA LYS A 267 8.56 -14.94 23.90
C LYS A 267 9.14 -13.70 24.60
N THR A 268 8.96 -12.54 23.99
CA THR A 268 9.47 -11.26 24.50
C THR A 268 8.34 -10.25 24.67
N LYS A 269 8.56 -9.28 25.57
CA LYS A 269 7.73 -8.08 25.71
C LYS A 269 8.42 -6.84 25.15
N ASP A 270 9.54 -6.99 24.47
CA ASP A 270 10.17 -5.89 23.74
C ASP A 270 9.20 -5.40 22.65
N PRO A 271 8.69 -4.16 22.75
CA PRO A 271 7.78 -3.63 21.75
C PRO A 271 8.45 -3.48 20.38
N ASN A 272 9.77 -3.58 20.26
CA ASN A 272 10.55 -3.38 19.05
C ASN A 272 11.37 -4.61 18.63
N TYR A 273 10.96 -5.83 19.03
CA TYR A 273 11.77 -7.02 18.78
C TYR A 273 12.02 -7.29 17.30
N LEU A 274 11.18 -6.82 16.37
CA LEU A 274 11.40 -7.03 14.93
C LEU A 274 12.58 -6.20 14.44
N ARG A 275 12.73 -4.98 14.95
CA ARG A 275 13.93 -4.18 14.73
C ARG A 275 15.15 -4.84 15.36
N ALA A 276 15.03 -5.33 16.60
CA ALA A 276 16.14 -6.01 17.28
C ALA A 276 16.62 -7.24 16.50
N ALA A 277 15.69 -8.07 15.99
CA ALA A 277 16.01 -9.24 15.18
C ALA A 277 16.74 -8.87 13.86
N MET A 278 16.34 -7.78 13.21
CA MET A 278 17.05 -7.27 12.04
C MET A 278 18.47 -6.79 12.38
N VAL A 279 18.63 -6.05 13.49
CA VAL A 279 19.94 -5.55 13.94
C VAL A 279 20.87 -6.72 14.26
N GLU A 280 20.38 -7.72 15.00
CA GLU A 280 21.16 -8.90 15.36
C GLU A 280 21.63 -9.68 14.12
N GLN A 281 20.73 -9.94 13.17
CA GLN A 281 21.07 -10.66 11.95
C GLN A 281 22.06 -9.87 11.07
N LEU A 282 21.82 -8.58 10.84
CA LEU A 282 22.61 -7.77 9.91
C LEU A 282 23.95 -7.29 10.50
N ALA A 283 24.15 -7.39 11.81
CA ALA A 283 25.43 -7.09 12.44
C ALA A 283 26.53 -8.11 12.08
N THR A 284 26.16 -9.36 11.79
CA THR A 284 27.12 -10.47 11.58
C THR A 284 26.91 -11.25 10.27
N GLY A 285 25.85 -10.94 9.52
CA GLY A 285 25.53 -11.60 8.27
C GLY A 285 24.61 -10.76 7.39
N GLY A 286 24.10 -11.36 6.32
CA GLY A 286 23.17 -10.71 5.40
C GLY A 286 21.77 -11.34 5.38
N ALA A 287 20.98 -10.94 4.40
CA ALA A 287 19.75 -11.60 4.02
C ALA A 287 19.61 -11.63 2.48
N CYS A 288 18.86 -12.61 1.98
CA CYS A 288 18.60 -12.77 0.56
C CYS A 288 17.10 -12.95 0.37
N MET A 289 16.51 -12.21 -0.58
CA MET A 289 15.14 -12.41 -1.02
C MET A 289 15.09 -12.72 -2.51
N ARG A 290 14.27 -13.69 -2.91
CA ARG A 290 13.83 -13.88 -4.30
C ARG A 290 12.74 -12.87 -4.60
N PHE A 291 12.89 -12.12 -5.68
CA PHE A 291 11.87 -11.23 -6.20
C PHE A 291 11.23 -11.88 -7.44
N MET A 292 9.91 -11.99 -7.41
CA MET A 292 9.16 -12.84 -8.32
C MET A 292 7.96 -12.09 -8.92
N VAL A 293 7.58 -12.52 -10.12
CA VAL A 293 6.46 -12.00 -10.90
C VAL A 293 5.43 -13.11 -11.08
N GLN A 294 4.17 -12.80 -10.81
CA GLN A 294 3.03 -13.65 -11.11
C GLN A 294 2.25 -13.04 -12.28
N VAL A 295 2.22 -13.72 -13.42
CA VAL A 295 1.50 -13.24 -14.62
C VAL A 295 0.04 -13.61 -14.50
N ARG A 296 -0.84 -12.65 -14.76
CA ARG A 296 -2.29 -12.86 -14.80
C ARG A 296 -2.66 -13.96 -15.80
N THR A 297 -3.51 -14.90 -15.38
CA THR A 297 -4.11 -15.91 -16.26
C THR A 297 -5.64 -15.82 -16.21
N GLY A 298 -6.30 -16.32 -17.26
CA GLY A 298 -7.76 -16.43 -17.30
C GLY A 298 -8.52 -15.13 -17.02
N ASP A 299 -9.50 -15.21 -16.13
CA ASP A 299 -10.42 -14.13 -15.76
C ASP A 299 -10.02 -13.41 -14.46
N MET A 300 -8.84 -13.71 -13.90
CA MET A 300 -8.30 -13.08 -12.70
C MET A 300 -8.45 -11.55 -12.76
N SER A 301 -9.03 -10.95 -11.72
CA SER A 301 -9.41 -9.53 -11.78
C SER A 301 -8.20 -8.60 -11.57
N VAL A 302 -8.15 -7.52 -12.36
CA VAL A 302 -7.25 -6.38 -12.13
C VAL A 302 -7.86 -5.35 -11.17
N GLU A 303 -9.19 -5.19 -11.24
CA GLU A 303 -9.92 -4.19 -10.45
C GLU A 303 -10.35 -4.70 -9.07
N ASP A 304 -10.43 -6.03 -8.86
CA ASP A 304 -10.83 -6.62 -7.57
C ASP A 304 -9.66 -7.41 -6.94
N PRO A 305 -8.75 -6.72 -6.22
CA PRO A 305 -7.64 -7.36 -5.51
C PRO A 305 -8.07 -8.07 -4.22
N ARG A 306 -9.37 -8.14 -3.90
CA ARG A 306 -9.84 -8.94 -2.76
C ARG A 306 -9.72 -10.43 -3.02
N TYR A 307 -9.69 -10.83 -4.28
CA TYR A 307 -9.52 -12.22 -4.68
C TYR A 307 -8.07 -12.47 -5.06
N GLU A 308 -7.53 -13.58 -4.55
CA GLU A 308 -6.18 -14.00 -4.83
C GLU A 308 -6.08 -14.51 -6.27
N TRP A 309 -4.93 -14.23 -6.90
CA TRP A 309 -4.54 -14.93 -8.12
C TRP A 309 -3.88 -16.23 -7.66
N LEU A 310 -4.60 -17.34 -7.75
CA LEU A 310 -4.14 -18.60 -7.17
C LEU A 310 -2.82 -19.04 -7.81
N GLU A 311 -1.82 -19.34 -6.98
CA GLU A 311 -0.48 -19.73 -7.45
C GLU A 311 -0.47 -21.03 -8.25
N THR A 312 -1.49 -21.88 -8.07
CA THR A 312 -1.70 -23.11 -8.86
C THR A 312 -2.12 -22.83 -10.31
N GLU A 313 -2.69 -21.65 -10.58
CA GLU A 313 -3.16 -21.23 -11.91
C GLU A 313 -2.24 -20.18 -12.54
N ALA A 314 -1.60 -19.37 -11.70
CA ALA A 314 -0.63 -18.34 -12.08
C ALA A 314 0.58 -18.45 -11.14
N PRO A 315 1.58 -19.31 -11.42
CA PRO A 315 2.73 -19.46 -10.54
C PRO A 315 3.64 -18.23 -10.57
N PHE A 316 4.27 -17.93 -9.43
CA PHE A 316 5.33 -16.94 -9.34
C PHE A 316 6.60 -17.44 -10.03
N GLN A 317 7.23 -16.57 -10.82
CA GLN A 317 8.51 -16.80 -11.49
C GLN A 317 9.55 -15.82 -10.97
N GLU A 318 10.70 -16.34 -10.52
CA GLU A 318 11.82 -15.50 -10.06
C GLU A 318 12.39 -14.70 -11.24
N VAL A 319 12.52 -13.39 -11.05
CA VAL A 319 13.11 -12.47 -12.04
C VAL A 319 14.33 -11.72 -11.51
N ALA A 320 14.45 -11.61 -10.19
CA ALA A 320 15.55 -10.92 -9.56
C ALA A 320 15.83 -11.49 -8.16
N ARG A 321 17.01 -11.16 -7.63
CA ARG A 321 17.38 -11.38 -6.24
C ARG A 321 17.68 -10.07 -5.55
N ILE A 322 17.29 -9.97 -4.29
CA ILE A 322 17.58 -8.84 -3.43
C ILE A 322 18.57 -9.30 -2.37
N GLU A 323 19.78 -8.78 -2.43
CA GLU A 323 20.84 -9.08 -1.47
C GLU A 323 20.95 -7.92 -0.49
N ILE A 324 20.78 -8.21 0.80
CA ILE A 324 20.93 -7.26 1.90
C ILE A 324 22.23 -7.63 2.61
N PRO A 325 23.32 -6.86 2.43
CA PRO A 325 24.61 -7.18 3.02
C PRO A 325 24.58 -6.95 4.54
N GLN A 326 25.61 -7.50 5.21
CA GLN A 326 25.95 -7.12 6.57
C GLN A 326 26.13 -5.60 6.67
N GLN A 327 25.47 -4.98 7.64
CA GLN A 327 25.47 -3.53 7.83
C GLN A 327 24.99 -3.16 9.24
N ASP A 328 25.51 -2.04 9.75
CA ASP A 328 24.86 -1.32 10.84
C ASP A 328 23.93 -0.26 10.26
N PHE A 329 22.63 -0.54 10.30
CA PHE A 329 21.60 0.41 9.83
C PHE A 329 20.97 1.22 10.96
N ASN A 330 21.29 0.92 12.23
CA ASN A 330 20.60 1.45 13.40
C ASN A 330 21.24 2.75 13.90
N THR A 331 21.57 3.65 12.99
CA THR A 331 22.20 4.94 13.31
C THR A 331 21.17 6.07 13.24
N GLU A 332 21.35 7.11 14.05
CA GLU A 332 20.45 8.28 14.06
C GLU A 332 20.32 8.93 12.66
N PRO A 333 21.40 9.18 11.89
CA PRO A 333 21.29 9.75 10.55
C PRO A 333 20.50 8.86 9.59
N GLN A 334 20.71 7.54 9.63
CA GLN A 334 19.99 6.61 8.77
C GLN A 334 18.52 6.50 9.15
N ASN A 335 18.20 6.59 10.45
CA ASN A 335 16.81 6.63 10.92
C ASN A 335 16.10 7.91 10.47
N ALA A 336 16.76 9.07 10.57
CA ALA A 336 16.21 10.33 10.09
C ALA A 336 15.99 10.31 8.57
N ALA A 337 16.96 9.82 7.79
CA ALA A 337 16.83 9.65 6.35
C ALA A 337 15.72 8.65 5.97
N CYS A 338 15.60 7.54 6.72
CA CYS A 338 14.54 6.55 6.54
C CYS A 338 13.16 7.17 6.78
N GLU A 339 13.02 7.99 7.83
CA GLU A 339 11.76 8.66 8.09
C GLU A 339 11.44 9.67 6.98
N ALA A 340 12.41 10.52 6.58
CA ALA A 340 12.23 11.51 5.52
C ALA A 340 11.95 10.91 4.13
N SER A 341 12.36 9.65 3.88
CA SER A 341 12.21 9.00 2.58
C SER A 341 10.75 8.83 2.13
N SER A 342 10.53 8.86 0.82
CA SER A 342 9.23 8.60 0.19
C SER A 342 9.27 7.35 -0.68
N TYR A 343 8.28 6.48 -0.47
CA TYR A 343 8.03 5.29 -1.28
C TYR A 343 6.62 5.42 -1.84
N ASN A 344 6.46 5.31 -3.16
CA ASN A 344 5.16 5.49 -3.82
C ASN A 344 5.02 4.44 -4.95
N PRO A 345 3.92 3.69 -5.04
CA PRO A 345 3.74 2.73 -6.13
C PRO A 345 3.84 3.36 -7.53
N TRP A 346 3.61 4.68 -7.67
CA TRP A 346 3.74 5.43 -8.92
C TRP A 346 5.13 5.98 -9.21
N HIS A 347 6.09 5.84 -8.29
CA HIS A 347 7.51 5.88 -8.65
C HIS A 347 7.86 4.60 -9.39
N ALA A 348 7.33 4.44 -10.59
CA ALA A 348 7.42 3.22 -11.38
C ALA A 348 7.79 3.58 -12.81
N LEU A 349 8.60 2.75 -13.46
CA LEU A 349 8.83 2.85 -14.89
C LEU A 349 7.51 2.60 -15.64
N PRO A 350 7.34 3.13 -16.86
CA PRO A 350 6.11 2.96 -17.63
C PRO A 350 5.73 1.49 -17.84
N ASP A 351 6.72 0.62 -18.04
CA ASP A 351 6.49 -0.82 -18.19
C ASP A 351 6.04 -1.50 -16.89
N HIS A 352 6.20 -0.85 -15.73
CA HIS A 352 5.75 -1.31 -14.41
C HIS A 352 4.57 -0.48 -13.87
N LYS A 353 3.78 0.15 -14.76
CA LYS A 353 2.66 1.02 -14.39
C LYS A 353 1.71 0.34 -13.38
N PRO A 354 1.41 0.94 -12.22
CA PRO A 354 0.39 0.39 -11.31
C PRO A 354 -0.97 0.26 -12.00
N LEU A 355 -1.68 -0.85 -11.78
CA LEU A 355 -2.99 -1.11 -12.38
C LEU A 355 -4.11 -1.18 -11.34
N GLY A 356 -5.33 -0.84 -11.77
CA GLY A 356 -6.55 -0.99 -10.99
C GLY A 356 -6.87 0.21 -10.08
N GLY A 357 -8.15 0.38 -9.74
CA GLY A 357 -8.66 1.55 -9.02
C GLY A 357 -8.00 1.78 -7.68
N VAL A 358 -7.60 0.71 -6.98
CA VAL A 358 -6.82 0.82 -5.73
C VAL A 358 -5.48 1.52 -5.97
N ASN A 359 -4.74 1.15 -7.01
CA ASN A 359 -3.46 1.80 -7.29
C ASN A 359 -3.65 3.24 -7.75
N ARG A 360 -4.63 3.53 -8.61
CA ARG A 360 -4.91 4.90 -9.06
C ARG A 360 -5.30 5.80 -7.89
N MET A 361 -6.12 5.31 -6.95
CA MET A 361 -6.43 5.98 -5.69
C MET A 361 -5.18 6.19 -4.82
N ARG A 362 -4.30 5.18 -4.71
CA ARG A 362 -3.04 5.31 -3.95
C ARG A 362 -2.17 6.44 -4.47
N LYS A 363 -2.18 6.78 -5.77
CA LYS A 363 -1.44 7.96 -6.27
C LYS A 363 -1.82 9.21 -5.50
N ALA A 364 -3.13 9.50 -5.46
CA ALA A 364 -3.68 10.70 -4.83
C ALA A 364 -3.38 10.74 -3.33
N ILE A 365 -3.55 9.61 -2.65
CA ILE A 365 -3.31 9.50 -1.21
C ILE A 365 -1.81 9.71 -0.89
N TYR A 366 -0.93 8.99 -1.58
CA TYR A 366 0.51 9.04 -1.30
C TYR A 366 1.10 10.43 -1.57
N GLU A 367 0.70 11.07 -2.68
CA GLU A 367 1.11 12.45 -2.98
C GLU A 367 0.61 13.42 -1.90
N ARG A 368 -0.67 13.34 -1.54
CA ARG A 368 -1.27 14.23 -0.55
C ARG A 368 -0.65 14.10 0.84
N ILE A 369 -0.34 12.88 1.26
CA ILE A 369 0.29 12.61 2.57
C ILE A 369 1.77 12.97 2.54
N PHE A 370 2.47 12.78 1.42
CA PHE A 370 3.84 13.23 1.27
C PHE A 370 3.96 14.74 1.47
N ASP A 371 3.09 15.52 0.82
CA ASP A 371 3.07 16.98 0.98
C ASP A 371 2.79 17.37 2.43
N LEU A 372 1.77 16.78 3.06
CA LEU A 372 1.47 17.03 4.47
C LEU A 372 2.66 16.74 5.38
N ARG A 373 3.34 15.61 5.20
CA ARG A 373 4.52 15.27 6.02
C ARG A 373 5.67 16.29 5.85
N ARG A 374 5.81 16.89 4.66
CA ARG A 374 6.80 17.94 4.42
C ARG A 374 6.40 19.29 4.99
N GLU A 375 5.15 19.69 4.79
CA GLU A 375 4.59 20.93 5.34
C GLU A 375 4.71 20.99 6.87
N THR A 376 4.68 19.81 7.51
CA THR A 376 4.65 19.66 8.97
C THR A 376 5.97 19.23 9.58
N ALA A 377 7.03 19.03 8.77
CA ALA A 377 8.33 18.57 9.23
C ALA A 377 8.99 19.51 10.26
N GLY A 378 8.62 20.79 10.26
CA GLY A 378 9.12 21.80 11.20
C GLY A 378 8.18 22.13 12.37
N ARG A 379 7.11 21.36 12.59
CA ARG A 379 6.19 21.53 13.73
C ARG A 379 6.84 21.21 15.06
#